data_AF-A0A2E6NA21-F1
#
_entry.id   AF-A0A2E6NA21-F1
#
_cell.length_a   1.000
_cell.length_b   1.000
_cell.length_c   1.000
_cell.angle_alpha   90.00
_cell.angle_beta   90.00
_cell.angle_gamma   90.00
#
_symmetry.space_group_name_H-M   'P 1'
#
loop_
_entity.id
_entity.type
_entity.pdbx_description
1 polymer ?
#
loop_
_entity_poly.entity_id
_entity_poly.type
_entity_poly.pdbx_seq_one_letter_code
_entity_poly.pdbx_strand_id
1 'polypeptide(L)'
;MALSGMVLVLFVMGHMLGNLQIFLGPDVINAYAYKLHHLLPASALWAVRLVLLGTIAVHLWAAVTLTLDNRKARPQGYLEDKVVQASYSSRTMRMSGIILLAFIIFHIAHFTVRIIPGKQYEEFGILEKTMVPLVKDGEVVMKNGHEVTTFNVNDMMVAGFKVWWVSAFYIIATGLLCMHLMHGFSS
;
A
#
# COMPACT_ATOMS: atom_id res chain seq x y z
N MET A 1 3.46 14.19 -14.05
CA MET A 1 3.18 14.36 -12.61
C MET A 1 1.71 14.16 -12.27
N ALA A 2 0.80 14.99 -12.76
CA ALA A 2 -0.62 14.93 -12.40
C ALA A 2 -1.29 13.58 -12.77
N LEU A 3 -1.14 13.12 -14.03
CA LEU A 3 -1.79 11.88 -14.48
C LEU A 3 -1.33 10.64 -13.70
N SER A 4 -0.02 10.48 -13.49
CA SER A 4 0.51 9.37 -12.70
C SER A 4 0.10 9.48 -11.22
N GLY A 5 0.04 10.70 -10.68
CA GLY A 5 -0.50 10.95 -9.33
C GLY A 5 -1.97 10.52 -9.20
N MET A 6 -2.81 10.88 -10.17
CA MET A 6 -4.23 10.52 -10.20
C MET A 6 -4.44 8.99 -10.16
N VAL A 7 -3.70 8.24 -11.00
CA VAL A 7 -3.76 6.77 -11.01
C VAL A 7 -3.39 6.19 -9.64
N LEU A 8 -2.33 6.70 -9.02
CA LEU A 8 -1.88 6.23 -7.70
C LEU A 8 -2.88 6.59 -6.59
N VAL A 9 -3.49 7.77 -6.63
CA VAL A 9 -4.54 8.18 -5.68
C VAL A 9 -5.74 7.23 -5.76
N LEU A 10 -6.24 6.99 -6.97
CA LEU A 10 -7.37 6.07 -7.18
C LEU A 10 -7.05 4.66 -6.69
N PHE A 11 -5.84 4.17 -6.97
CA PHE A 11 -5.38 2.89 -6.46
C PHE A 11 -5.34 2.88 -4.93
N VAL A 12 -4.73 3.88 -4.29
CA VAL A 12 -4.65 3.95 -2.83
C VAL A 12 -6.04 4.00 -2.20
N MET A 13 -6.99 4.75 -2.77
CA MET A 13 -8.37 4.77 -2.29
C MET A 13 -9.01 3.37 -2.32
N GLY A 14 -8.96 2.69 -3.48
CA GLY A 14 -9.49 1.33 -3.61
C GLY A 14 -8.77 0.32 -2.71
N HIS A 15 -7.45 0.44 -2.60
CA HIS A 15 -6.62 -0.38 -1.73
C HIS A 15 -7.03 -0.22 -0.26
N MET A 16 -7.21 1.01 0.22
CA MET A 16 -7.65 1.29 1.58
C MET A 16 -9.06 0.75 1.83
N LEU A 17 -10.00 0.94 0.90
CA LEU A 17 -11.35 0.38 1.01
C LEU A 17 -11.34 -1.15 1.15
N GLY A 18 -10.48 -1.84 0.40
CA GLY A 18 -10.27 -3.29 0.55
C GLY A 18 -9.71 -3.66 1.93
N ASN A 19 -8.71 -2.92 2.42
CA ASN A 19 -8.08 -3.20 3.72
C ASN A 19 -9.01 -2.90 4.91
N LEU A 20 -9.87 -1.88 4.83
CA LEU A 20 -10.80 -1.52 5.91
C LEU A 20 -11.81 -2.64 6.21
N GLN A 21 -12.02 -3.59 5.29
CA GLN A 21 -12.86 -4.77 5.53
C GLN A 21 -12.32 -5.66 6.67
N ILE A 22 -11.06 -5.48 7.09
CA ILE A 22 -10.52 -6.14 8.29
C ILE A 22 -11.38 -5.89 9.54
N PHE A 23 -12.03 -4.73 9.63
CA PHE A 23 -12.89 -4.36 10.75
C PHE A 23 -14.30 -4.98 10.70
N LEU A 24 -14.68 -5.58 9.57
CA LEU A 24 -15.98 -6.24 9.39
C LEU A 24 -15.94 -7.74 9.77
N GLY A 25 -14.76 -8.25 10.10
CA GLY A 25 -14.55 -9.63 10.54
C GLY A 25 -13.62 -10.44 9.61
N PRO A 26 -13.06 -11.56 10.10
CA PRO A 26 -12.11 -12.39 9.35
C PRO A 26 -12.69 -12.95 8.04
N ASP A 27 -13.95 -13.38 8.07
CA ASP A 27 -14.60 -14.01 6.91
C ASP A 27 -14.77 -13.02 5.76
N VAL A 28 -15.07 -11.75 6.06
CA VAL A 28 -15.32 -10.71 5.04
C VAL A 28 -14.06 -10.43 4.23
N ILE A 29 -12.92 -10.19 4.88
CA ILE A 29 -11.66 -9.90 4.19
C ILE A 29 -11.11 -11.13 3.45
N ASN A 30 -11.27 -12.33 4.03
CA ASN A 30 -10.86 -13.58 3.40
C ASN A 30 -11.72 -13.91 2.16
N ALA A 31 -13.03 -13.61 2.21
CA ALA A 31 -13.94 -13.74 1.08
C ALA A 31 -13.67 -12.67 0.01
N TYR A 32 -13.28 -11.46 0.39
CA TYR A 32 -12.84 -10.43 -0.54
C TYR A 32 -11.58 -10.86 -1.30
N ALA A 33 -10.59 -11.41 -0.60
CA ALA A 33 -9.39 -11.98 -1.22
C ALA A 33 -9.73 -13.12 -2.18
N TYR A 34 -10.65 -14.01 -1.78
CA TYR A 34 -11.15 -15.07 -2.65
C TYR A 34 -11.77 -14.50 -3.94
N LYS A 35 -12.70 -13.55 -3.82
CA LYS A 35 -13.36 -12.92 -4.98
C LYS A 35 -12.36 -12.28 -5.92
N LEU A 36 -11.36 -11.59 -5.39
CA LEU A 36 -10.35 -10.91 -6.20
C LEU A 36 -9.51 -11.91 -7.00
N HIS A 37 -9.04 -13.00 -6.37
CA HIS A 37 -8.28 -14.06 -7.04
C HIS A 37 -9.12 -14.96 -7.96
N HIS A 38 -10.43 -15.05 -7.70
CA HIS A 38 -11.34 -15.84 -8.54
C HIS A 38 -11.79 -15.07 -9.79
N LEU A 39 -12.09 -13.78 -9.65
CA LEU A 39 -12.53 -12.91 -10.76
C LEU A 39 -11.37 -12.49 -11.66
N LEU A 40 -10.18 -12.28 -11.09
CA LEU A 40 -9.00 -11.88 -11.84
C LEU A 40 -8.01 -13.04 -11.88
N PRO A 41 -7.64 -13.56 -13.07
CA PRO A 41 -6.61 -14.56 -13.17
C PRO A 41 -5.29 -14.02 -12.62
N ALA A 42 -4.40 -14.90 -12.15
CA ALA A 42 -3.12 -14.51 -11.57
C ALA A 42 -2.29 -13.60 -12.48
N SER A 43 -2.37 -13.79 -13.80
CA SER A 43 -1.73 -12.94 -14.81
C SER A 43 -2.27 -11.50 -14.80
N ALA A 44 -3.57 -11.30 -14.61
CA ALA A 44 -4.18 -9.98 -14.52
C ALA A 44 -3.75 -9.25 -13.24
N LEU A 45 -3.70 -9.94 -12.09
CA LEU A 45 -3.20 -9.35 -10.84
C LEU A 45 -1.73 -8.94 -10.95
N TRP A 46 -0.90 -9.73 -11.63
CA TRP A 46 0.48 -9.37 -11.93
C TRP A 46 0.58 -8.18 -12.91
N ALA A 47 -0.27 -8.14 -13.93
CA ALA A 47 -0.32 -7.01 -14.85
C ALA A 47 -0.66 -5.71 -14.12
N VAL A 48 -1.68 -5.72 -13.25
CA VAL A 48 -2.02 -4.58 -12.38
C VAL A 48 -0.82 -4.16 -11.53
N ARG A 49 -0.12 -5.12 -10.91
CA ARG A 49 1.08 -4.84 -10.10
C ARG A 49 2.19 -4.18 -10.93
N LEU A 50 2.47 -4.68 -12.13
CA LEU A 50 3.49 -4.12 -13.03
C LEU A 50 3.12 -2.72 -13.50
N VAL A 51 1.84 -2.49 -13.83
CA VAL A 51 1.33 -1.15 -14.20
C VAL A 51 1.49 -0.17 -13.04
N LEU A 52 1.18 -0.57 -11.81
CA LEU A 52 1.35 0.27 -10.62
C LEU A 52 2.81 0.60 -10.34
N LEU A 53 3.71 -0.40 -10.41
CA LEU A 53 5.16 -0.16 -10.27
C LEU A 53 5.69 0.77 -11.36
N GLY A 54 5.25 0.58 -12.60
CA GLY A 54 5.59 1.49 -13.71
C GLY A 54 5.06 2.90 -13.48
N THR A 55 3.84 3.05 -12.97
CA THR A 55 3.24 4.35 -12.64
C THR A 55 4.01 5.05 -11.52
N ILE A 56 4.43 4.31 -10.48
CA ILE A 56 5.29 4.83 -9.42
C ILE A 56 6.63 5.30 -10.01
N ALA A 57 7.26 4.52 -10.87
CA ALA A 57 8.53 4.89 -11.51
C ALA A 57 8.40 6.16 -12.35
N VAL A 58 7.35 6.28 -13.16
CA VAL A 58 7.06 7.49 -13.96
C VAL A 58 6.77 8.69 -13.06
N HIS A 59 6.02 8.50 -11.96
CA HIS A 59 5.75 9.55 -10.99
C HIS A 59 7.03 10.04 -10.31
N LEU A 60 7.88 9.12 -9.86
CA LEU A 60 9.17 9.45 -9.25
C LEU A 60 10.11 10.15 -10.25
N TRP A 61 10.22 9.64 -11.47
CA TRP A 61 11.05 10.25 -12.51
C TRP A 61 10.62 11.69 -12.77
N ALA A 62 9.33 11.92 -12.99
CA ALA A 62 8.83 13.27 -13.22
C ALA A 62 9.01 14.18 -11.99
N ALA A 63 8.91 13.65 -10.76
CA ALA A 63 9.15 14.40 -9.53
C ALA A 63 10.62 14.82 -9.38
N VAL A 64 11.54 13.92 -9.74
CA VAL A 64 12.99 14.17 -9.74
C VAL A 64 13.35 15.19 -10.82
N THR A 65 12.85 15.03 -12.05
CA THR A 65 13.10 15.98 -13.15
C THR A 65 12.62 17.37 -12.76
N LEU A 66 11.39 17.51 -12.26
CA LEU A 66 10.85 18.79 -11.81
C LEU A 66 11.68 19.39 -10.66
N THR A 67 12.14 18.56 -9.72
CA THR A 67 13.03 18.98 -8.63
C THR A 67 14.35 19.53 -9.16
N LEU A 68 14.96 18.86 -10.13
CA LEU A 68 16.23 19.26 -10.72
C LEU A 68 16.07 20.54 -11.53
N ASP A 69 15.00 20.67 -12.31
CA ASP A 69 14.71 21.85 -13.12
C ASP A 69 14.43 23.07 -12.23
N ASN A 70 13.66 22.90 -11.15
CA ASN A 70 13.45 23.95 -10.14
C ASN A 70 14.75 24.40 -9.48
N ARG A 71 15.71 23.48 -9.28
CA ARG A 71 17.02 23.80 -8.72
C ARG A 71 17.92 24.51 -9.73
N LYS A 72 17.91 24.08 -11.00
CA LYS A 72 18.66 24.74 -12.09
C LYS A 72 18.14 26.15 -12.36
N ALA A 73 16.83 26.35 -12.29
CA ALA A 73 16.18 27.65 -12.46
C ALA A 73 16.46 28.64 -11.30
N ARG A 74 17.11 28.18 -10.21
CA ARG A 74 17.46 29.01 -9.04
C ARG A 74 18.95 28.92 -8.68
N PRO A 75 19.84 29.52 -9.48
CA PRO A 75 21.28 29.54 -9.22
C PRO A 75 21.68 30.49 -8.06
N GLN A 76 20.86 31.50 -7.75
CA GLN A 76 21.03 32.39 -6.59
C GLN A 76 19.93 32.08 -5.57
N GLY A 77 20.27 31.94 -4.29
CA GLY A 77 19.32 31.71 -3.21
C GLY A 77 18.38 32.91 -2.98
N TYR A 78 17.28 32.69 -2.25
CA TYR A 78 16.40 33.80 -1.89
C TYR A 78 17.10 34.80 -0.98
N LEU A 79 17.08 36.08 -1.36
CA LEU A 79 17.66 37.18 -0.58
C LEU A 79 16.79 37.55 0.64
N GLU A 80 15.49 37.25 0.59
CA GLU A 80 14.57 37.30 1.73
C GLU A 80 13.81 35.97 1.85
N ASP A 81 13.88 35.32 3.02
CA ASP A 81 13.09 34.13 3.36
C ASP A 81 11.62 34.49 3.72
N LYS A 82 11.02 35.47 3.04
CA LYS A 82 9.60 35.79 3.23
C LYS A 82 8.73 34.80 2.48
N VAL A 83 8.03 33.97 3.25
CA VAL A 83 7.09 32.99 2.74
C VAL A 83 5.81 33.68 2.30
N VAL A 84 5.63 33.87 0.99
CA VAL A 84 4.40 34.52 0.47
C VAL A 84 3.26 33.51 0.27
N GLN A 85 3.57 32.25 -0.12
CA GLN A 85 2.55 31.25 -0.52
C GLN A 85 2.92 29.77 -0.26
N ALA A 86 4.07 29.43 0.35
CA ALA A 86 4.47 28.03 0.49
C ALA A 86 3.93 27.40 1.79
N SER A 87 2.99 26.45 1.66
CA SER A 87 2.48 25.65 2.79
C SER A 87 3.57 24.72 3.36
N TYR A 88 3.43 24.33 4.64
CA TYR A 88 4.34 23.36 5.28
C TYR A 88 4.44 22.05 4.49
N SER A 89 3.31 21.61 3.92
CA SER A 89 3.24 20.39 3.09
C SER A 89 4.02 20.52 1.77
N SER A 90 4.06 21.73 1.19
CA SER A 90 4.87 22.00 -0.02
C SER A 90 6.37 21.91 0.27
N ARG A 91 6.79 22.35 1.46
CA ARG A 91 8.20 22.30 1.89
C ARG A 91 8.68 20.86 2.10
N THR A 92 7.81 20.00 2.64
CA THR A 92 8.14 18.60 2.93
C THR A 92 7.80 17.64 1.79
N MET A 93 7.27 18.11 0.65
CA MET A 93 6.83 17.25 -0.46
C MET A 93 7.94 16.32 -0.98
N ARG A 94 9.17 16.81 -1.11
CA ARG A 94 10.31 15.97 -1.53
C ARG A 94 10.68 14.92 -0.48
N MET A 95 10.70 15.31 0.79
CA MET A 95 11.06 14.42 1.89
C MET A 95 10.00 13.35 2.12
N SER A 96 8.72 13.74 2.11
CA SER A 96 7.60 12.80 2.19
C SER A 96 7.63 11.80 1.03
N GLY A 97 7.94 12.24 -0.19
CA GLY A 97 8.09 11.34 -1.35
C GLY A 97 9.19 10.28 -1.16
N ILE A 98 10.35 10.65 -0.61
CA ILE A 98 11.45 9.70 -0.33
C ILE A 98 11.04 8.70 0.76
N ILE A 99 10.43 9.19 1.84
CA ILE A 99 9.97 8.31 2.93
C ILE A 99 8.87 7.36 2.44
N LEU A 100 7.98 7.84 1.56
CA LEU A 100 6.94 7.01 0.93
C LEU A 100 7.52 5.95 0.01
N LEU A 101 8.60 6.25 -0.72
CA LEU A 101 9.29 5.23 -1.51
C LEU A 101 9.84 4.11 -0.61
N ALA A 102 10.47 4.47 0.52
CA ALA A 102 10.93 3.50 1.50
C ALA A 102 9.76 2.69 2.10
N PHE A 103 8.64 3.35 2.39
CA PHE A 103 7.40 2.70 2.83
C PHE A 103 6.87 1.69 1.81
N ILE A 104 6.83 2.03 0.52
CA ILE A 104 6.36 1.12 -0.54
C ILE A 104 7.26 -0.10 -0.65
N ILE A 105 8.58 0.08 -0.61
CA ILE A 105 9.55 -1.02 -0.63
C ILE A 105 9.33 -1.94 0.57
N PHE A 106 9.24 -1.37 1.77
CA PHE A 106 8.94 -2.11 3.00
C PHE A 106 7.59 -2.83 2.91
N HIS A 107 6.57 -2.18 2.38
CA HIS A 107 5.23 -2.74 2.24
C HIS A 107 5.19 -3.96 1.32
N ILE A 108 5.87 -3.88 0.16
CA ILE A 108 6.01 -5.01 -0.77
C ILE A 108 6.83 -6.13 -0.13
N ALA A 109 7.93 -5.80 0.56
CA ALA A 109 8.72 -6.79 1.29
C ALA A 109 7.91 -7.48 2.42
N HIS A 110 7.02 -6.75 3.09
CA HIS A 110 6.18 -7.27 4.17
C HIS A 110 5.13 -8.26 3.67
N PHE A 111 4.32 -7.86 2.69
CA PHE A 111 3.13 -8.62 2.27
C PHE A 111 3.33 -9.46 1.00
N THR A 112 4.14 -8.98 0.04
CA THR A 112 4.36 -9.69 -1.23
C THR A 112 5.52 -10.69 -1.13
N VAL A 113 6.71 -10.21 -0.72
CA VAL A 113 7.93 -11.05 -0.65
C VAL A 113 7.99 -11.83 0.66
N ARG A 114 7.33 -11.33 1.70
CA ARG A 114 7.18 -11.99 2.99
C ARG A 114 8.47 -12.19 3.79
N ILE A 115 9.37 -11.21 3.79
CA ILE A 115 10.71 -11.30 4.42
C ILE A 115 10.90 -10.50 5.72
N ILE A 116 9.89 -9.76 6.18
CA ILE A 116 10.03 -8.82 7.32
C ILE A 116 9.75 -9.52 8.67
N PRO A 117 10.50 -9.22 9.76
CA PRO A 117 10.39 -9.91 11.06
C PRO A 117 8.96 -9.86 11.66
N GLY A 118 8.53 -10.98 12.24
CA GLY A 118 7.12 -11.26 12.62
C GLY A 118 6.51 -12.46 11.89
N LYS A 119 7.29 -13.13 11.04
CA LYS A 119 6.85 -14.24 10.20
C LYS A 119 6.90 -15.57 10.93
N GLN A 120 5.86 -15.91 11.69
CA GLN A 120 5.56 -17.30 12.04
C GLN A 120 4.61 -17.93 10.99
N TYR A 121 4.83 -17.66 9.70
CA TYR A 121 4.05 -18.27 8.60
C TYR A 121 4.75 -19.47 7.96
N GLU A 122 6.05 -19.67 8.26
CA GLU A 122 6.84 -20.81 7.76
C GLU A 122 7.46 -21.64 8.90
N GLU A 123 7.21 -21.26 10.16
CA GLU A 123 7.61 -22.04 11.32
C GLU A 123 6.59 -23.19 11.50
N PHE A 124 7.09 -24.43 11.54
CA PHE A 124 6.26 -25.63 11.65
C PHE A 124 5.40 -25.54 12.92
N GLY A 125 4.06 -25.54 12.75
CA GLY A 125 3.11 -25.58 13.87
C GLY A 125 2.56 -24.23 14.38
N ILE A 126 2.81 -23.10 13.72
CA ILE A 126 2.33 -21.79 14.22
C ILE A 126 1.27 -21.13 13.32
N LEU A 127 1.31 -21.40 12.01
CA LEU A 127 0.21 -21.13 11.09
C LEU A 127 0.09 -22.28 10.09
N GLU A 128 -0.62 -23.33 10.52
CA GLU A 128 -0.72 -24.62 9.82
C GLU A 128 -1.40 -24.53 8.45
N LYS A 129 -2.06 -23.41 8.11
CA LYS A 129 -2.81 -23.25 6.87
C LYS A 129 -2.74 -21.83 6.29
N THR A 130 -1.92 -21.66 5.24
CA THR A 130 -1.99 -20.51 4.31
C THR A 130 -3.39 -20.36 3.69
N MET A 131 -4.16 -21.46 3.66
CA MET A 131 -5.48 -21.56 3.07
C MET A 131 -6.51 -22.00 4.11
N VAL A 132 -7.48 -21.15 4.43
CA VAL A 132 -8.60 -21.44 5.33
C VAL A 132 -9.87 -21.75 4.53
N PRO A 133 -10.83 -22.52 5.08
CA PRO A 133 -12.13 -22.68 4.44
C PRO A 133 -12.79 -21.31 4.24
N LEU A 134 -13.36 -21.11 3.07
CA LEU A 134 -14.15 -19.92 2.78
C LEU A 134 -15.45 -20.03 3.57
N VAL A 135 -15.65 -19.11 4.52
CA VAL A 135 -16.88 -19.02 5.30
C VAL A 135 -17.74 -17.90 4.75
N LYS A 136 -19.04 -18.15 4.64
CA LYS A 136 -20.05 -17.13 4.31
C LYS A 136 -21.21 -17.29 5.28
N ASP A 137 -21.54 -16.20 5.99
CA ASP A 137 -22.65 -16.16 6.96
C ASP A 137 -22.52 -17.24 8.07
N GLY A 138 -21.30 -17.60 8.44
CA GLY A 138 -21.00 -18.62 9.46
C GLY A 138 -20.95 -20.07 8.95
N GLU A 139 -21.23 -20.29 7.66
CA GLU A 139 -21.19 -21.63 7.04
C GLU A 139 -20.02 -21.76 6.06
N VAL A 140 -19.41 -22.95 6.01
CA VAL A 140 -18.35 -23.26 5.06
C VAL A 140 -18.94 -23.40 3.65
N VAL A 141 -18.36 -22.66 2.70
CA VAL A 141 -18.78 -22.71 1.30
C VAL A 141 -18.26 -23.99 0.66
N MET A 142 -19.19 -24.87 0.30
CA MET A 142 -18.93 -26.13 -0.40
C MET A 142 -19.18 -25.96 -1.90
N LYS A 143 -18.29 -26.49 -2.74
CA LYS A 143 -18.47 -26.57 -4.19
C LYS A 143 -18.17 -27.98 -4.67
N ASN A 144 -19.16 -28.63 -5.29
CA ASN A 144 -19.06 -30.01 -5.78
C ASN A 144 -18.60 -31.02 -4.71
N GLY A 145 -19.04 -30.85 -3.46
CA GLY A 145 -18.67 -31.73 -2.34
C GLY A 145 -17.29 -31.47 -1.73
N HIS A 146 -16.56 -30.46 -2.21
CA HIS A 146 -15.27 -30.05 -1.64
C HIS A 146 -15.37 -28.67 -0.99
N GLU A 147 -14.66 -28.49 0.13
CA GLU A 147 -14.50 -27.20 0.80
C GLU A 147 -13.74 -26.23 -0.12
N VAL A 148 -14.34 -25.07 -0.39
CA VAL A 148 -13.64 -24.00 -1.10
C VAL A 148 -12.71 -23.34 -0.11
N THR A 149 -11.41 -23.29 -0.42
CA THR A 149 -10.42 -22.63 0.42
C THR A 149 -10.02 -21.26 -0.13
N THR A 150 -9.61 -20.37 0.75
CA THR A 150 -9.13 -19.02 0.44
C THR A 150 -7.88 -18.69 1.26
N PHE A 151 -7.12 -17.70 0.82
CA PHE A 151 -5.97 -17.20 1.57
C PHE A 151 -6.41 -16.60 2.91
N ASN A 152 -5.69 -16.94 3.97
CA ASN A 152 -5.94 -16.38 5.30
C ASN A 152 -5.31 -14.98 5.43
N VAL A 153 -5.96 -14.00 4.80
CA VAL A 153 -5.49 -12.60 4.78
C VAL A 153 -5.68 -11.92 6.13
N ASN A 154 -6.75 -12.25 6.87
CA ASN A 154 -7.00 -11.70 8.20
C ASN A 154 -5.82 -11.98 9.14
N ASP A 155 -5.46 -13.25 9.32
CA ASP A 155 -4.35 -13.61 10.21
C ASP A 155 -3.03 -13.04 9.69
N MET A 156 -2.83 -13.04 8.35
CA MET A 156 -1.68 -12.41 7.70
C MET A 156 -1.47 -10.96 8.16
N MET A 157 -2.54 -10.17 8.16
CA MET A 157 -2.52 -8.77 8.59
C MET A 157 -2.34 -8.67 10.10
N VAL A 158 -3.15 -9.39 10.89
CA VAL A 158 -3.13 -9.32 12.35
C VAL A 158 -1.76 -9.68 12.91
N ALA A 159 -1.16 -10.80 12.48
CA ALA A 159 0.16 -11.19 13.00
C ALA A 159 1.27 -10.25 12.53
N GLY A 160 1.19 -9.69 11.31
CA GLY A 160 2.14 -8.68 10.84
C GLY A 160 2.12 -7.42 11.71
N PHE A 161 0.94 -6.97 12.14
CA PHE A 161 0.77 -5.77 12.98
C PHE A 161 0.88 -6.02 14.49
N LYS A 162 0.95 -7.28 14.94
CA LYS A 162 1.31 -7.59 16.34
C LYS A 162 2.75 -7.18 16.67
N VAL A 163 3.61 -7.04 15.66
CA VAL A 163 4.97 -6.53 15.84
C VAL A 163 4.92 -5.02 16.02
N TRP A 164 5.16 -4.55 17.26
CA TRP A 164 4.95 -3.14 17.64
C TRP A 164 5.67 -2.14 16.74
N TRP A 165 6.91 -2.43 16.33
CA TRP A 165 7.71 -1.51 15.51
C TRP A 165 7.22 -1.47 14.06
N VAL A 166 6.69 -2.58 13.53
CA VAL A 166 6.04 -2.62 12.21
C VAL A 166 4.81 -1.73 12.23
N SER A 167 3.99 -1.83 13.28
CA SER A 167 2.82 -0.98 13.46
C SER A 167 3.19 0.49 13.59
N ALA A 168 4.19 0.85 14.40
CA ALA A 168 4.67 2.23 14.51
C ALA A 168 5.15 2.77 13.15
N PHE A 169 5.91 1.98 12.39
CA PHE A 169 6.37 2.35 11.05
C PHE A 169 5.20 2.62 10.09
N TYR A 170 4.21 1.71 10.03
CA TYR A 170 3.04 1.89 9.18
C TYR A 170 2.20 3.11 9.58
N ILE A 171 2.00 3.36 10.88
CA ILE A 171 1.26 4.53 11.37
C ILE A 171 1.92 5.83 10.89
N ILE A 172 3.24 5.95 11.07
CA ILE A 172 4.00 7.12 10.63
C ILE A 172 3.93 7.26 9.10
N ALA A 173 4.16 6.18 8.37
CA ALA A 173 4.15 6.19 6.91
C ALA A 173 2.77 6.54 6.33
N THR A 174 1.69 6.04 6.92
CA THR A 174 0.32 6.39 6.53
C THR A 174 0.02 7.87 6.82
N GLY A 175 0.48 8.41 7.96
CA GLY A 175 0.36 9.85 8.24
C GLY A 175 1.08 10.71 7.19
N LEU A 176 2.29 10.32 6.81
CA LEU A 176 3.05 10.96 5.73
C LEU A 176 2.36 10.82 4.37
N LEU A 177 1.76 9.66 4.09
CA LEU A 177 0.98 9.42 2.88
C LEU A 177 -0.22 10.36 2.81
N CYS A 178 -0.97 10.51 3.90
CA CYS A 178 -2.10 11.44 3.96
C CYS A 178 -1.65 12.89 3.69
N MET A 179 -0.53 13.33 4.28
CA MET A 179 0.01 14.67 4.00
C MET A 179 0.43 14.86 2.54
N HIS A 180 1.09 13.84 1.96
CA HIS A 180 1.50 13.84 0.56
C HIS A 180 0.30 13.89 -0.39
N LEU A 181 -0.75 13.11 -0.11
CA LEU A 181 -2.00 13.08 -0.88
C LEU A 181 -2.76 14.41 -0.77
N MET A 182 -2.89 14.99 0.43
CA MET A 182 -3.54 16.29 0.62
C MET A 182 -2.88 17.37 -0.22
N HIS A 183 -1.54 17.42 -0.25
CA HIS A 183 -0.84 18.37 -1.10
C HIS A 183 -1.08 18.09 -2.57
N GLY A 184 -0.84 16.84 -3.00
CA GLY A 184 -0.95 16.45 -4.41
C GLY A 184 -2.35 16.62 -5.00
N PHE A 185 -3.41 16.57 -4.18
CA PHE A 185 -4.77 16.85 -4.62
C PHE A 185 -5.09 18.35 -4.67
N SER A 186 -4.46 19.16 -3.80
CA SER A 186 -4.69 20.61 -3.72
C SER A 186 -3.86 21.46 -4.69
N SER A 187 -2.89 20.86 -5.38
CA SER A 187 -1.90 21.52 -6.25
C SER A 187 -2.12 21.21 -7.72
#